data_AF-A0A3C1RBY3-F1
#
_entry.id   AF-A0A3C1RBY3-F1
#
_cell.length_a   1.000
_cell.length_b   1.000
_cell.length_c   1.000
_cell.angle_alpha   90.00
_cell.angle_beta   90.00
_cell.angle_gamma   90.00
#
_symmetry.space_group_name_H-M   'P 1'
#
loop_
_entity.id
_entity.type
_entity.pdbx_description
1 polymer ?
#
loop_
_entity_poly.entity_id
_entity_poly.type
_entity_poly.pdbx_seq_one_letter_code
_entity_poly.pdbx_strand_id
1 'polypeptide(L)' 'MRKIIAAINMTIDGICDHTSNSADEELHGHYTDLLSKADAILYGRTTYQLMQYWQNLYEHPGDDKSAN' A
#
# COMPACT_ATOMS: atom_id res chain seq x y z
N MET A 1 -0.25 6.19 -25.14
CA MET A 1 -0.67 4.89 -24.55
C MET A 1 -0.49 4.97 -23.04
N ARG A 2 -1.47 4.52 -22.25
CA ARG A 2 -1.34 4.47 -20.78
C ARG A 2 -0.47 3.27 -20.38
N LYS A 3 0.36 3.43 -19.34
CA LYS A 3 1.21 2.36 -18.80
C LYS A 3 0.41 1.55 -17.78
N ILE A 4 0.61 0.24 -17.76
CA ILE A 4 0.22 -0.63 -16.65
C ILE A 4 1.48 -0.86 -15.82
N ILE A 5 1.43 -0.54 -14.53
CA ILE A 5 2.53 -0.74 -13.60
C ILE A 5 2.09 -1.81 -12.59
N ALA A 6 2.84 -2.90 -12.51
CA ALA A 6 2.68 -3.91 -11.47
C ALA A 6 3.77 -3.70 -10.42
N ALA A 7 3.37 -3.49 -9.16
CA ALA A 7 4.27 -3.27 -8.05
C ALA A 7 3.82 -4.12 -6.85
N ILE A 8 4.76 -4.84 -6.24
CA ILE A 8 4.52 -5.70 -5.07
C ILE A 8 5.81 -5.83 -4.25
N ASN A 9 5.67 -5.77 -2.93
CA ASN A 9 6.76 -6.08 -2.02
C ASN A 9 6.86 -7.59 -1.84
N MET A 10 8.09 -8.10 -1.80
CA MET A 10 8.37 -9.52 -1.69
C MET A 10 9.65 -9.72 -0.87
N THR A 11 9.69 -10.77 -0.05
CA THR A 11 10.93 -11.22 0.59
C THR A 11 11.90 -11.80 -0.45
N ILE A 12 13.18 -11.95 -0.07
CA ILE A 12 14.20 -12.50 -0.99
C ILE A 12 13.92 -13.94 -1.43
N ASP A 13 13.17 -14.70 -0.64
CA ASP A 13 12.75 -16.08 -0.91
C ASP A 13 11.35 -16.18 -1.56
N GLY A 14 10.72 -15.04 -1.90
CA GLY A 14 9.55 -15.03 -2.77
C GLY A 14 8.19 -14.85 -2.08
N ILE A 15 8.16 -14.52 -0.79
CA ILE A 15 6.91 -14.39 -0.02
C ILE A 15 6.31 -12.99 -0.19
N CYS A 16 5.03 -12.96 -0.58
CA CYS A 16 4.22 -11.75 -0.69
C CYS A 16 3.09 -11.81 0.35
N ASP A 17 3.38 -11.40 1.57
CA ASP A 17 2.44 -11.46 2.69
C ASP A 17 2.52 -10.20 3.56
N HIS A 18 1.37 -9.75 4.05
CA HIS A 18 1.28 -8.51 4.83
C HIS A 18 1.79 -8.67 6.27
N THR A 19 1.78 -9.89 6.82
CA THR A 19 2.22 -10.16 8.19
C THR A 19 3.71 -10.51 8.28
N SER A 20 4.31 -10.88 7.14
CA SER A 20 5.70 -11.33 7.04
C SER A 20 6.69 -10.18 6.85
N ASN A 21 6.21 -9.01 6.39
CA ASN A 21 7.03 -7.83 6.13
C ASN A 21 6.51 -6.62 6.91
N SER A 22 7.41 -5.82 7.46
CA SER A 22 7.08 -4.49 7.99
C SER A 22 7.46 -3.44 6.94
N ALA A 23 6.57 -2.48 6.68
CA ALA A 23 6.88 -1.32 5.85
C ALA A 23 7.56 -0.26 6.73
N ASP A 24 8.65 0.30 6.23
CA ASP A 24 9.33 1.45 6.84
C ASP A 24 8.98 2.75 6.10
N GLU A 25 9.47 3.87 6.62
CA GLU A 25 9.19 5.20 6.08
C GLU A 25 9.66 5.34 4.62
N GLU A 26 10.82 4.76 4.27
CA GLU A 26 11.33 4.77 2.90
C GLU A 26 10.38 4.06 1.93
N LEU A 27 9.89 2.88 2.34
CA LEU A 27 8.95 2.10 1.54
C LEU A 27 7.61 2.83 1.37
N HIS A 28 7.11 3.46 2.43
CA HIS A 28 5.91 4.31 2.36
C HIS A 28 6.11 5.52 1.42
N GLY A 29 7.27 6.16 1.47
CA GLY A 29 7.65 7.24 0.55
C GLY A 29 7.65 6.77 -0.91
N HIS A 30 8.25 5.61 -1.19
CA HIS A 30 8.26 5.02 -2.53
C HIS A 30 6.85 4.80 -3.09
N TYR A 31 5.95 4.21 -2.31
CA TYR A 31 4.58 3.96 -2.75
C TYR A 31 3.76 5.25 -2.87
N THR A 32 3.97 6.23 -2.00
CA THR A 32 3.37 7.56 -2.13
C THR A 32 3.73 8.21 -3.47
N ASP A 33 5.02 8.16 -3.84
CA ASP A 33 5.53 8.69 -5.11
C ASP A 33 5.06 7.92 -6.34
N LEU A 34 4.82 6.61 -6.20
CA LEU A 34 4.28 5.78 -7.27
C LEU A 34 2.79 6.07 -7.49
N LEU A 35 2.01 6.07 -6.41
CA LEU A 35 0.56 6.24 -6.43
C LEU A 35 0.15 7.66 -6.84
N SER A 36 0.91 8.69 -6.46
CA SER A 36 0.66 10.08 -6.88
C SER A 36 0.73 10.30 -8.39
N LYS A 37 1.35 9.38 -9.14
CA LYS A 37 1.47 9.40 -10.61
C LYS A 37 0.45 8.51 -11.31
N ALA A 38 -0.39 7.80 -10.57
CA ALA A 38 -1.36 6.85 -11.11
C ALA A 38 -2.77 7.44 -11.16
N ASP A 39 -3.47 7.25 -12.28
CA ASP A 39 -4.88 7.66 -12.43
C ASP A 39 -5.85 6.69 -11.72
N ALA A 40 -5.45 5.42 -11.58
CA ALA A 40 -6.28 4.34 -11.04
C ALA A 40 -5.43 3.21 -10.46
N ILE A 41 -5.99 2.49 -9.48
CA ILE A 41 -5.38 1.35 -8.82
C ILE A 41 -6.25 0.12 -9.03
N LEU A 42 -5.65 -1.02 -9.35
CA LEU A 42 -6.34 -2.30 -9.50
C LEU A 42 -5.89 -3.27 -8.41
N TYR A 43 -6.83 -3.73 -7.60
CA TYR A 43 -6.61 -4.74 -6.57
C TYR A 43 -7.51 -5.97 -6.77
N GLY A 44 -7.01 -7.14 -6.41
CA GLY A 44 -7.85 -8.31 -6.15
C GLY A 44 -8.66 -8.11 -4.86
N ARG A 45 -9.71 -8.92 -4.66
CA ARG A 45 -10.63 -8.79 -3.51
C ARG A 45 -9.91 -8.73 -2.16
N THR A 46 -9.02 -9.68 -1.88
CA THR A 46 -8.32 -9.77 -0.59
C THR A 46 -7.46 -8.53 -0.32
N THR A 47 -6.67 -8.10 -1.31
CA THR A 47 -5.85 -6.88 -1.19
C THR A 47 -6.71 -5.63 -1.05
N TYR A 48 -7.82 -5.55 -1.78
CA TYR A 48 -8.75 -4.42 -1.66
C TYR A 48 -9.29 -4.29 -0.23
N GLN A 49 -9.78 -5.39 0.35
CA GLN A 49 -10.29 -5.42 1.72
C GLN A 49 -9.23 -5.04 2.74
N LEU A 50 -7.98 -5.49 2.56
CA LEU A 50 -6.87 -5.09 3.41
C LEU A 50 -6.63 -3.57 3.33
N MET A 51 -6.64 -3.00 2.12
CA MET A 51 -6.41 -1.57 1.92
C MET A 51 -7.55 -0.69 2.46
N GLN A 52 -8.74 -1.23 2.73
CA GLN A 52 -9.82 -0.48 3.38
C GLN A 52 -9.48 -0.07 4.83
N TYR A 53 -8.45 -0.68 5.44
CA TYR A 53 -7.89 -0.20 6.71
C TYR A 53 -7.55 1.30 6.66
N TRP A 54 -6.91 1.74 5.58
CA TRP A 54 -6.53 3.15 5.38
C TRP A 54 -7.74 4.07 5.18
N GLN A 55 -8.84 3.56 4.62
CA GLN A 55 -10.09 4.34 4.52
C GLN A 55 -10.64 4.63 5.90
N ASN A 56 -10.64 3.63 6.79
CA ASN A 56 -11.12 3.79 8.14
C ASN A 56 -10.28 4.81 8.93
N LEU A 57 -8.95 4.76 8.79
CA LEU A 57 -8.03 5.74 9.40
C LEU A 57 -8.24 7.16 8.86
N TYR A 58 -8.47 7.31 7.55
CA TYR A 58 -8.77 8.61 6.95
C TYR A 58 -10.09 9.19 7.48
N GLU A 59 -11.12 8.36 7.62
CA GLU A 59 -12.43 8.77 8.14
C GLU A 59 -12.43 9.04 9.66
N HIS A 60 -11.61 8.29 10.40
CA HIS A 60 -11.50 8.35 11.86
C HIS A 60 -10.03 8.50 12.26
N PRO A 61 -9.42 9.67 12.00
CA PRO A 61 -8.02 9.90 12.32
C PRO A 61 -7.82 9.76 13.84
N GLY A 62 -7.03 8.77 14.25
CA GLY A 62 -6.61 8.61 15.63
C GLY A 62 -5.55 9.63 16.04
N ASP A 63 -5.25 9.70 17.33
CA ASP A 63 -4.19 10.58 17.88
C ASP A 63 -2.77 10.10 17.49
N ASP A 64 -2.64 8.86 17.01
CA ASP A 64 -1.36 8.27 16.59
C ASP A 64 -1.05 8.58 15.13
N LYS A 65 -0.21 9.60 14.93
CA LYS A 65 0.27 10.03 13.61
C LYS A 65 1.20 9.04 12.93
N SER A 66 1.67 7.99 13.62
CA SER A 66 2.53 6.96 13.01
C SER A 66 1.77 5.97 12.15
N ALA A 67 0.43 5.97 12.26
CA ALA A 67 -0.46 5.15 11.44
C ALA A 67 -0.98 5.89 10.19
N ASN A 68 -0.54 7.13 9.92
CA ASN A 68 -0.93 7.93 8.75
C ASN A 68 0.22 8.11 7.76
#